data_AF-A0A9Q8WJT2-F1
#
_entry.id   AF-A0A9Q8WJT2-F1
#
_cell.length_a   1.000
_cell.length_b   1.000
_cell.length_c   1.000
_cell.angle_alpha   90.00
_cell.angle_beta   90.00
_cell.angle_gamma   90.00
#
_symmetry.space_group_name_H-M   'P 1'
#
loop_
_entity.id
_entity.type
_entity.pdbx_description
1 polymer ?
#
loop_
_entity_poly.entity_id
_entity_poly.type
_entity_poly.pdbx_seq_one_letter_code
_entity_poly.pdbx_strand_id
1 'polypeptide(L)'
;MGRPPLPVRSSLRLPPSLFPTALAEAYPTTPIILTTRSLDSWASSMRGTLIHAHLHRDEFRKSPMEGLANAYHSVCWDNDFGKNGKAYFQRHHEELRAFRTDGRKFLELRLGDGWEPLCAFWGAEVPNVPFPRSDDWVEYKKKVEQERREAGFVEKYAENQGFTERQHISTQGNI
;
A
#
# COMPACT_ATOMS: atom_id res chain seq x y z
N MET A 1 6.83 38.96 2.78
CA MET A 1 7.70 38.01 3.51
C MET A 1 6.90 36.74 3.74
N GLY A 2 7.22 35.66 2.99
CA GLY A 2 6.55 34.38 3.17
C GLY A 2 6.97 33.75 4.48
N ARG A 3 6.02 33.26 5.27
CA ARG A 3 6.35 32.45 6.47
C ARG A 3 7.22 31.28 6.02
N PRO A 4 8.37 31.00 6.67
CA PRO A 4 9.13 29.79 6.38
C PRO A 4 8.23 28.57 6.62
N PRO A 5 8.37 27.50 5.81
CA PRO A 5 7.61 26.27 6.04
C PRO A 5 7.88 25.79 7.46
N LEU A 6 6.81 25.48 8.20
CA LEU A 6 6.93 24.89 9.53
C LEU A 6 7.72 23.57 9.40
N PRO A 7 8.57 23.23 10.39
CA PRO A 7 9.26 21.96 10.40
C PRO A 7 8.25 20.82 10.38
N VAL A 8 8.48 19.82 9.53
CA VAL A 8 7.67 18.60 9.47
C VAL A 8 7.71 17.93 10.85
N ARG A 9 6.54 17.77 11.48
CA ARG A 9 6.43 17.19 12.83
C ARG A 9 6.26 15.67 12.83
N SER A 10 5.89 15.08 11.69
CA SER A 10 5.71 13.64 11.51
C SER A 10 5.68 13.27 10.03
N SER A 11 6.06 12.03 9.71
CA SER A 11 6.07 11.47 8.36
C SER A 11 5.41 10.09 8.39
N LEU A 12 4.35 9.89 7.62
CA LEU A 12 3.51 8.67 7.70
C LEU A 12 3.35 7.93 6.37
N ARG A 13 3.65 8.57 5.25
CA ARG A 13 3.38 8.06 3.90
C ARG A 13 4.64 8.03 3.05
N LEU A 14 4.49 7.49 1.84
CA LEU A 14 5.50 7.59 0.78
C LEU A 14 5.87 9.05 0.50
N PRO A 15 7.12 9.37 0.14
CA PRO A 15 8.30 8.47 0.09
C PRO A 15 8.98 8.10 1.43
N PRO A 16 8.87 8.84 2.56
CA PRO A 16 9.61 8.53 3.80
C PRO A 16 9.57 7.07 4.27
N SER A 17 8.43 6.38 4.12
CA SER A 17 8.30 4.99 4.54
C SER A 17 9.22 4.01 3.81
N LEU A 18 9.85 4.40 2.70
CA LEU A 18 10.84 3.57 1.99
C LEU A 18 12.22 3.57 2.63
N PHE A 19 12.49 4.50 3.55
CA PHE A 19 13.80 4.71 4.13
C PHE A 19 13.78 4.67 5.67
N PRO A 20 13.19 3.63 6.30
CA PRO A 20 13.03 3.60 7.75
C PRO A 20 14.37 3.66 8.47
N THR A 21 15.38 2.92 7.98
CA THR A 21 16.74 2.92 8.57
C THR A 21 17.44 4.27 8.46
N ALA A 22 17.49 4.86 7.26
CA ALA A 22 18.14 6.16 7.09
C ALA A 22 17.46 7.26 7.93
N LEU A 23 16.12 7.23 8.06
CA LEU A 23 15.40 8.17 8.92
C LEU A 23 15.65 7.91 10.40
N ALA A 24 15.67 6.63 10.81
CA ALA A 24 15.99 6.21 12.17
C ALA A 24 17.36 6.71 12.63
N GLU A 25 18.36 6.60 11.76
CA GLU A 25 19.75 7.04 11.98
C GLU A 25 19.89 8.56 11.96
N ALA A 26 19.24 9.25 11.00
CA ALA A 26 19.27 10.70 10.92
C ALA A 26 18.57 11.38 12.11
N TYR A 27 17.59 10.72 12.72
CA TYR A 27 16.83 11.22 13.87
C TYR A 27 16.78 10.21 15.03
N PRO A 28 17.89 9.99 15.76
CA PRO A 28 18.01 8.91 16.76
C PRO A 28 16.97 8.97 17.88
N THR A 29 16.56 10.17 18.28
CA THR A 29 15.59 10.39 19.36
C THR A 29 14.13 10.35 18.91
N THR A 30 13.87 10.27 17.60
CA THR A 30 12.50 10.31 17.08
C THR A 30 11.76 9.01 17.42
N PRO A 31 10.57 9.11 18.04
CA PRO A 31 9.71 7.96 18.28
C PRO A 31 9.23 7.32 16.98
N ILE A 32 9.15 6.00 16.94
CA ILE A 32 8.63 5.25 15.80
C ILE A 32 7.26 4.67 16.15
N ILE A 33 6.30 4.85 15.25
CA ILE A 33 5.00 4.19 15.30
C ILE A 33 4.87 3.29 14.07
N LEU A 34 4.83 1.98 14.28
CA LEU A 34 4.58 0.99 13.24
C LEU A 34 3.09 0.64 13.24
N THR A 35 2.37 1.04 12.19
CA THR A 35 0.96 0.64 12.03
C THR A 35 0.85 -0.75 11.41
N THR A 36 0.12 -1.67 12.03
CA THR A 36 0.04 -3.06 11.56
C THR A 36 -1.37 -3.52 11.23
N ARG A 37 -1.44 -4.47 10.30
CA ARG A 37 -2.64 -5.20 9.88
C ARG A 37 -2.23 -6.58 9.36
N SER A 38 -3.19 -7.46 9.09
CA SER A 38 -2.87 -8.77 8.49
C SER A 38 -2.28 -8.62 7.09
N LEU A 39 -1.40 -9.54 6.71
CA LEU A 39 -0.80 -9.62 5.37
C LEU A 39 -1.89 -9.66 4.29
N ASP A 40 -2.95 -10.45 4.49
CA ASP A 40 -4.01 -10.61 3.50
C ASP A 40 -4.84 -9.34 3.33
N SER A 41 -5.19 -8.68 4.44
CA SER A 41 -5.87 -7.38 4.40
C SER A 41 -5.00 -6.34 3.69
N TRP A 42 -3.69 -6.36 3.93
CA TRP A 42 -2.75 -5.51 3.23
C TRP A 42 -2.68 -5.79 1.74
N ALA A 43 -2.49 -7.04 1.36
CA ALA A 43 -2.32 -7.44 -0.02
C ALA A 43 -3.60 -7.23 -0.84
N SER A 44 -4.76 -7.50 -0.26
CA SER A 44 -6.07 -7.19 -0.86
C SER A 44 -6.21 -5.68 -1.11
N SER A 45 -5.89 -4.85 -0.12
CA SER A 45 -5.90 -3.39 -0.27
C SER A 45 -4.93 -2.92 -1.36
N MET A 46 -3.70 -3.44 -1.41
CA MET A 46 -2.70 -3.08 -2.43
C MET A 46 -3.21 -3.42 -3.85
N ARG A 47 -3.77 -4.61 -4.04
CA ARG A 47 -4.36 -5.06 -5.31
C ARG A 47 -5.59 -4.26 -5.73
N GLY A 48 -6.35 -3.70 -4.79
CA GLY A 48 -7.48 -2.81 -5.08
C GLY A 48 -7.10 -1.34 -5.27
N THR A 49 -5.81 -0.98 -5.12
CA THR A 49 -5.37 0.42 -5.14
C THR A 49 -4.09 0.59 -5.96
N LEU A 50 -2.93 0.70 -5.31
CA LEU A 50 -1.64 1.05 -5.91
C LEU A 50 -1.25 0.09 -7.04
N ILE A 51 -1.46 -1.21 -6.85
CA ILE A 51 -1.16 -2.21 -7.88
C ILE A 51 -2.12 -2.07 -9.07
N HIS A 52 -3.42 -1.94 -8.80
CA HIS A 52 -4.39 -1.73 -9.87
C HIS A 52 -4.11 -0.46 -10.66
N ALA A 53 -3.89 0.65 -9.97
CA ALA A 53 -3.63 1.97 -10.55
C ALA A 53 -2.37 1.99 -11.40
N HIS A 54 -1.33 1.27 -10.99
CA HIS A 54 -0.10 1.16 -11.76
C HIS A 54 -0.28 0.31 -13.03
N LEU A 55 -0.97 -0.83 -12.93
CA LEU A 55 -1.20 -1.73 -14.06
C LEU A 55 -2.19 -1.19 -15.09
N HIS A 56 -3.17 -0.39 -14.66
CA HIS A 56 -4.23 0.16 -15.52
C HIS A 56 -4.06 1.67 -15.77
N ARG A 57 -2.84 2.18 -15.60
CA ARG A 57 -2.56 3.59 -15.91
C ARG A 57 -2.71 3.83 -17.41
N ASP A 58 -3.20 5.01 -17.74
CA ASP A 58 -3.24 5.49 -19.12
C ASP A 58 -1.82 5.85 -19.58
N GLU A 59 -1.30 5.10 -20.54
CA GLU A 59 0.04 5.27 -21.11
C GLU A 59 0.22 6.61 -21.86
N PHE A 60 -0.88 7.23 -22.30
CA PHE A 60 -0.88 8.52 -22.99
C PHE A 60 -0.98 9.70 -22.03
N ARG A 61 -1.42 9.45 -20.78
CA ARG A 61 -1.56 10.49 -19.76
C ARG A 61 -0.39 10.46 -18.77
N LYS A 62 0.63 11.28 -19.06
CA LYS A 62 1.80 11.40 -18.19
C LYS A 62 1.45 12.08 -16.86
N SER A 63 1.83 11.44 -15.76
CA SER A 63 1.73 11.98 -14.41
C SER A 63 3.09 12.50 -13.94
N PRO A 64 3.18 13.67 -13.30
CA PRO A 64 4.41 14.12 -12.65
C PRO A 64 4.95 13.12 -11.61
N MET A 65 4.08 12.24 -11.08
CA MET A 65 4.43 11.21 -10.08
C MET A 65 4.85 9.87 -10.70
N GLU A 66 4.88 9.75 -12.03
CA GLU A 66 5.14 8.49 -12.70
C GLU A 66 6.51 7.88 -12.35
N GLY A 67 7.57 8.71 -12.32
CA GLY A 67 8.90 8.25 -11.93
C GLY A 67 8.94 7.71 -10.49
N LEU A 68 8.28 8.39 -9.56
CA LEU A 68 8.18 7.95 -8.17
C LEU A 68 7.35 6.66 -8.05
N ALA A 69 6.25 6.54 -8.78
CA ALA A 69 5.44 5.33 -8.81
C ALA A 69 6.23 4.14 -9.39
N ASN A 70 6.97 4.32 -10.48
CA ASN A 70 7.82 3.27 -11.05
C ASN A 70 8.92 2.84 -10.07
N ALA A 71 9.61 3.79 -9.44
CA ALA A 71 10.62 3.52 -8.44
C ALA A 71 10.04 2.75 -7.25
N TYR A 72 8.84 3.14 -6.78
CA TYR A 72 8.15 2.44 -5.70
C TYR A 72 7.89 0.97 -6.05
N HIS A 73 7.33 0.69 -7.23
CA HIS A 73 7.04 -0.68 -7.65
C HIS A 73 8.31 -1.52 -7.88
N SER A 74 9.35 -0.91 -8.44
CA SER A 74 10.64 -1.58 -8.65
C SER A 74 11.36 -1.86 -7.33
N VAL A 75 11.50 -0.88 -6.43
CA VAL A 75 12.24 -1.04 -5.17
C VAL A 75 11.53 -1.97 -4.20
N CYS A 76 10.20 -1.91 -4.11
CA CYS A 76 9.47 -2.68 -3.11
C CYS A 76 9.29 -4.15 -3.51
N TRP A 77 9.05 -4.46 -4.78
CA TRP A 77 8.73 -5.83 -5.20
C TRP A 77 9.25 -6.19 -6.59
N ASP A 78 10.25 -5.48 -7.11
CA ASP A 78 10.86 -5.74 -8.41
C ASP A 78 9.83 -5.83 -9.54
N ASN A 79 8.83 -4.95 -9.50
CA ASN A 79 7.68 -4.90 -10.41
C ASN A 79 6.76 -6.16 -10.40
N ASP A 80 7.05 -7.18 -9.59
CA ASP A 80 6.21 -8.37 -9.40
C ASP A 80 5.68 -8.45 -7.96
N PHE A 81 4.55 -7.76 -7.73
CA PHE A 81 3.89 -7.76 -6.43
C PHE A 81 3.38 -9.15 -6.04
N GLY A 82 2.95 -9.97 -7.00
CA GLY A 82 2.42 -11.31 -6.75
C GLY A 82 3.46 -12.23 -6.15
N LYS A 83 4.68 -12.19 -6.70
CA LYS A 83 5.82 -12.99 -6.25
C LYS A 83 6.50 -12.40 -5.02
N ASN A 84 6.78 -11.10 -5.01
CA ASN A 84 7.70 -10.48 -4.04
C ASN A 84 7.00 -9.68 -2.93
N GLY A 85 5.71 -9.35 -3.08
CA GLY A 85 5.00 -8.47 -2.14
C GLY A 85 4.96 -8.99 -0.70
N LYS A 86 4.78 -10.31 -0.52
CA LYS A 86 4.79 -10.93 0.82
C LYS A 86 6.15 -10.80 1.50
N ALA A 87 7.22 -11.14 0.78
CA ALA A 87 8.58 -11.06 1.31
C ALA A 87 8.93 -9.60 1.67
N TYR A 88 8.53 -8.64 0.83
CA TYR A 88 8.69 -7.22 1.13
C TYR A 88 7.97 -6.80 2.42
N PHE A 89 6.69 -7.17 2.57
CA PHE A 89 5.90 -6.83 3.76
C PHE A 89 6.57 -7.33 5.04
N GLN A 90 7.00 -8.60 5.05
CA GLN A 90 7.64 -9.23 6.20
C GLN A 90 8.96 -8.54 6.54
N ARG A 91 9.84 -8.39 5.55
CA ARG A 91 11.14 -7.72 5.70
C ARG A 91 10.99 -6.31 6.25
N HIS A 92 10.05 -5.52 5.71
CA HIS A 92 9.84 -4.14 6.14
C HIS A 92 9.35 -4.05 7.59
N HIS A 93 8.48 -4.96 8.03
CA HIS A 93 8.02 -5.01 9.42
C HIS A 93 9.13 -5.47 10.37
N GLU A 94 9.94 -6.44 9.96
CA GLU A 94 11.08 -6.92 10.73
C GLU A 94 12.15 -5.82 10.89
N GLU A 95 12.48 -5.11 9.81
CA GLU A 95 13.37 -3.94 9.84
C GLU A 95 12.88 -2.89 10.83
N LEU A 96 11.59 -2.52 10.79
CA LEU A 96 11.04 -1.54 11.73
C LEU A 96 11.02 -2.04 13.18
N ARG A 97 10.72 -3.32 13.40
CA ARG A 97 10.71 -3.92 14.75
C ARG A 97 12.11 -4.03 15.34
N ALA A 98 13.17 -4.10 14.53
CA ALA A 98 14.54 -4.07 15.02
C ALA A 98 14.83 -2.78 15.82
N PHE A 99 14.27 -1.64 15.43
CA PHE A 99 14.45 -0.39 16.18
C PHE A 99 13.86 -0.41 17.60
N ARG A 100 13.04 -1.40 17.94
CA ARG A 100 12.51 -1.54 19.31
C ARG A 100 13.62 -1.83 20.32
N THR A 101 14.69 -2.51 19.90
CA THR A 101 15.79 -2.89 20.79
C THR A 101 16.81 -1.78 21.03
N ASP A 102 16.73 -0.68 20.29
CA ASP A 102 17.70 0.42 20.32
C ASP A 102 17.44 1.43 21.44
N GLY A 103 16.56 1.10 22.39
CA GLY A 103 16.18 1.95 23.51
C GLY A 103 15.32 3.16 23.11
N ARG A 104 14.99 3.33 21.83
CA ARG A 104 14.11 4.40 21.35
C ARG A 104 12.65 4.10 21.68
N LYS A 105 11.84 5.16 21.70
CA LYS A 105 10.41 5.05 21.90
C LYS A 105 9.75 4.40 20.67
N PHE A 106 9.12 3.24 20.86
CA PHE A 106 8.51 2.46 19.79
C PHE A 106 7.09 2.02 20.14
N LEU A 107 6.14 2.20 19.21
CA LEU A 107 4.75 1.73 19.34
C LEU A 107 4.37 0.89 18.13
N GLU A 108 3.86 -0.32 18.36
CA GLU A 108 3.14 -1.08 17.34
C GLU A 108 1.64 -0.83 17.51
N LEU A 109 1.02 -0.14 16.55
CA LEU A 109 -0.38 0.26 16.59
C LEU A 109 -1.18 -0.57 15.58
N ARG A 110 -2.08 -1.44 16.04
CA ARG A 110 -2.90 -2.23 15.12
C ARG A 110 -4.05 -1.39 14.60
N LEU A 111 -4.43 -1.63 13.35
CA LEU A 111 -5.65 -1.03 12.80
C LEU A 111 -6.86 -1.44 13.64
N GLY A 112 -7.46 -0.46 14.30
CA GLY A 112 -8.63 -0.63 15.17
C GLY A 112 -8.37 -0.33 16.64
N ASP A 113 -7.12 -0.18 17.09
CA ASP A 113 -6.82 0.03 18.52
C ASP A 113 -7.26 1.42 19.04
N GLY A 114 -7.51 2.38 18.15
CA GLY A 114 -8.05 3.69 18.51
C GLY A 114 -7.05 4.61 19.20
N TRP A 115 -7.56 5.53 20.02
CA TRP A 115 -6.77 6.60 20.65
C TRP A 115 -5.93 6.10 21.83
N GLU A 116 -6.40 5.12 22.58
CA GLU A 116 -5.83 4.70 23.85
C GLU A 116 -4.33 4.41 23.80
N PRO A 117 -3.81 3.51 22.93
CA PRO A 117 -2.37 3.23 22.88
C PRO A 117 -1.55 4.42 22.38
N LEU A 118 -2.11 5.25 21.50
CA LEU A 118 -1.42 6.43 20.96
C LEU A 118 -1.29 7.52 22.04
N CYS A 119 -2.37 7.80 22.76
CA CYS A 119 -2.40 8.76 23.87
C CYS A 119 -1.51 8.30 25.02
N ALA A 120 -1.58 7.02 25.41
CA ALA A 120 -0.69 6.42 26.40
C ALA A 120 0.78 6.52 25.98
N PHE A 121 1.08 6.26 24.70
CA PHE A 121 2.42 6.44 24.16
C PHE A 121 2.92 7.87 24.35
N TRP A 122 2.10 8.88 24.11
CA TRP A 122 2.52 10.29 24.24
C TRP A 122 2.35 10.90 25.65
N GLY A 123 1.73 10.18 26.59
CA GLY A 123 1.36 10.74 27.90
C GLY A 123 0.28 11.82 27.79
N ALA A 124 -0.59 11.71 26.79
CA ALA A 124 -1.68 12.65 26.51
C ALA A 124 -3.03 12.07 26.94
N GLU A 125 -4.02 12.94 27.16
CA GLU A 125 -5.41 12.52 27.42
C GLU A 125 -6.08 11.97 26.16
N VAL A 126 -6.98 11.00 26.33
CA VAL A 126 -7.79 10.46 25.23
C VAL A 126 -8.85 11.48 24.85
N PRO A 127 -8.91 11.93 23.58
CA PRO A 127 -9.88 12.94 23.18
C PRO A 127 -11.29 12.35 23.06
N ASN A 128 -12.31 13.15 23.36
CA ASN A 128 -13.72 12.76 23.21
C ASN A 128 -14.21 12.89 21.75
N VAL A 129 -13.45 12.33 20.81
CA VAL A 129 -13.82 12.24 19.39
C VAL A 129 -13.48 10.85 18.85
N PRO A 130 -14.23 10.30 17.87
CA PRO A 130 -13.90 9.02 17.28
C PRO A 130 -12.50 9.01 16.67
N PHE A 131 -11.82 7.86 16.74
CA PHE A 131 -10.54 7.69 16.04
C PHE A 131 -10.76 7.82 14.52
N PRO A 132 -9.93 8.59 13.80
CA PRO A 132 -10.16 8.88 12.40
C PRO A 132 -10.12 7.61 11.56
N ARG A 133 -11.12 7.48 10.66
CA ARG A 133 -11.18 6.42 9.65
C ARG A 133 -11.37 7.06 8.28
N SER A 134 -10.26 7.45 7.65
CA SER A 134 -10.24 8.02 6.30
C SER A 134 -9.19 7.30 5.45
N ASP A 135 -9.56 6.97 4.20
CA ASP A 135 -8.67 6.39 3.20
C ASP A 135 -8.88 7.12 1.88
N ASP A 136 -7.81 7.71 1.34
CA ASP A 136 -7.82 8.48 0.10
C ASP A 136 -8.26 7.63 -1.12
N TRP A 137 -8.23 6.31 -0.99
CA TRP A 137 -8.56 5.37 -2.06
C TRP A 137 -10.01 4.90 -2.06
N VAL A 138 -10.90 5.42 -1.20
CA VAL A 138 -12.29 4.94 -1.09
C VAL A 138 -13.03 4.98 -2.44
N GLU A 139 -13.05 6.12 -3.11
CA GLU A 139 -13.76 6.25 -4.40
C GLU A 139 -13.12 5.40 -5.49
N TYR A 140 -11.78 5.30 -5.49
CA TYR A 140 -11.07 4.46 -6.43
C TYR A 140 -11.38 2.97 -6.22
N LYS A 141 -11.44 2.51 -4.96
CA LYS A 141 -11.79 1.12 -4.62
C LYS A 141 -13.19 0.76 -5.10
N LYS A 142 -14.16 1.68 -4.99
CA LYS A 142 -15.52 1.49 -5.53
C LYS A 142 -15.49 1.29 -7.05
N LYS A 143 -14.70 2.11 -7.76
CA LYS A 143 -14.51 1.97 -9.21
C LYS A 143 -13.92 0.59 -9.56
N VAL A 144 -12.85 0.18 -8.90
CA VAL A 144 -12.21 -1.13 -9.12
C VAL A 144 -13.16 -2.29 -8.82
N GLU A 145 -13.99 -2.17 -7.78
CA GLU A 145 -14.99 -3.18 -7.44
C GLU A 145 -16.08 -3.27 -8.52
N GLN A 146 -16.52 -2.15 -9.06
CA GLN A 146 -17.46 -2.11 -10.18
C GLN A 146 -16.86 -2.78 -11.43
N GLU A 147 -15.63 -2.45 -11.80
CA GLU A 147 -14.92 -3.05 -12.95
C GLU A 147 -14.82 -4.58 -12.80
N ARG A 148 -14.47 -5.07 -11.61
CA ARG A 148 -14.42 -6.51 -11.32
C ARG A 148 -15.77 -7.20 -11.44
N ARG A 149 -16.84 -6.55 -10.96
CA ARG A 149 -18.21 -7.07 -11.06
C ARG A 149 -18.67 -7.17 -12.50
N GLU A 150 -18.36 -6.16 -13.31
CA GLU A 150 -18.69 -6.13 -14.74
C GLU A 150 -17.91 -7.21 -15.50
N ALA A 151 -16.60 -7.37 -15.24
CA ALA A 151 -15.80 -8.43 -15.84
C ALA A 151 -16.32 -9.84 -15.50
N GLY A 152 -16.64 -10.10 -14.23
CA GLY A 152 -17.21 -11.39 -13.81
C GLY A 152 -18.59 -11.66 -14.41
N PHE A 153 -19.39 -10.63 -14.68
CA PHE A 153 -20.66 -10.78 -15.40
C PHE A 153 -20.43 -11.18 -16.86
N VAL A 154 -19.46 -10.55 -17.54
CA VAL A 154 -19.11 -10.87 -18.93
C VAL A 154 -18.58 -12.30 -19.04
N GLU A 155 -17.70 -12.73 -18.14
CA GLU A 155 -17.16 -14.09 -18.10
C GLU A 155 -18.28 -15.13 -17.93
N LYS A 156 -19.13 -14.93 -16.92
CA LYS A 156 -20.29 -15.81 -16.68
C LYS A 156 -21.28 -15.82 -17.85
N TYR A 157 -21.47 -14.68 -18.52
CA TYR A 157 -22.30 -14.60 -19.71
C TYR A 157 -21.68 -15.39 -20.87
N ALA A 158 -20.38 -15.25 -21.11
CA ALA A 158 -19.65 -16.00 -22.14
C ALA A 158 -19.70 -17.52 -21.90
N GLU A 159 -19.52 -17.96 -20.65
CA GLU A 159 -19.66 -19.36 -20.24
C GLU A 159 -21.08 -19.89 -20.49
N ASN A 160 -22.11 -19.11 -20.10
CA ASN A 160 -23.52 -19.49 -20.31
C ASN A 160 -23.91 -19.53 -21.80
N GLN A 161 -23.24 -18.74 -22.65
CA GLN A 161 -23.45 -18.74 -24.10
C GLN A 161 -22.57 -19.76 -24.83
N GLY A 162 -21.80 -20.60 -24.12
CA GLY A 162 -20.98 -21.66 -24.70
C GLY A 162 -19.70 -21.17 -25.40
N PHE A 163 -19.31 -19.91 -25.22
CA PHE A 163 -18.03 -19.40 -25.71
C PHE A 163 -16.91 -19.83 -24.75
N THR A 164 -16.49 -21.09 -24.82
CA THR A 164 -15.22 -21.52 -24.24
C THR A 164 -14.20 -21.59 -25.36
N GLU A 165 -13.28 -20.64 -25.38
CA GLU A 165 -12.22 -20.59 -26.38
C GLU A 165 -11.22 -21.72 -26.13
N ARG A 166 -11.44 -22.86 -26.77
CA ARG A 166 -10.40 -23.84 -27.11
C ARG A 166 -10.43 -24.07 -28.61
N GLN A 167 -9.79 -23.18 -29.36
CA GLN A 167 -9.18 -23.57 -30.63
C GLN A 167 -7.67 -23.45 -30.49
N HIS A 168 -7.07 -24.59 -30.14
CA HIS A 168 -5.70 -24.90 -30.55
C HIS A 168 -5.66 -24.74 -32.06
N ILE A 169 -5.10 -23.65 -32.56
CA ILE A 169 -4.66 -23.58 -33.95
C ILE A 169 -3.40 -24.45 -34.02
N SER A 170 -3.64 -25.74 -34.27
CA SER A 170 -2.65 -26.69 -34.76
C SER A 170 -2.32 -26.30 -36.19
N THR A 171 -1.35 -25.41 -36.38
CA THR A 171 -0.68 -25.28 -37.69
C THR A 171 0.31 -26.42 -37.85
N GLN A 172 -0.17 -27.56 -38.34
CA GLN A 172 0.62 -28.54 -39.08
C GLN A 172 0.03 -28.64 -40.50
N GLY A 173 0.89 -28.45 -41.52
CA GLY A 173 0.77 -29.20 -42.78
C GLY A 173 0.49 -28.41 -44.07
N ASN A 174 1.58 -28.17 -44.82
CA ASN A 174 1.76 -28.28 -46.29
C ASN A 174 0.83 -27.53 -47.26
N ILE A 175 1.43 -26.63 -48.07
CA ILE A 175 1.86 -26.92 -49.46
C ILE A 175 3.26 -26.33 -49.66
#